data_AF-T1CHA9-F1
#
_entry.id   AF-T1CHA9-F1
#
_cell.length_a   1.000
_cell.length_b   1.000
_cell.length_c   1.000
_cell.angle_alpha   90.00
_cell.angle_beta   90.00
_cell.angle_gamma   90.00
#
_symmetry.space_group_name_H-M   'P 1'
#
loop_
_entity.id
_entity.type
_entity.pdbx_description
1 polymer ?
#
loop_
_entity_poly.entity_id
_entity_poly.type
_entity_poly.pdbx_seq_one_letter_code
_entity_poly.pdbx_strand_id
1 'polypeptide(L)'
;MRQEKKKLQYIGEDPEDSGGYFIISGSERVIVSLEDLAPNKILVEFDEKYDNRVEVAKVFSQTGGYRALTSIEKSSEGIINVSIPSVAGTVPLVILMKALGMEKDNEIHESIFSIIEMDPIIYANLEDSRNPKIFPPNGVITSADA
;
A
#
# COMPACT_ATOMS: atom_id res chain seq x y z
N MET A 1 -37.39 25.10 13.56
CA MET A 1 -38.39 24.86 12.50
C MET A 1 -39.13 26.14 12.07
N ARG A 2 -40.30 26.51 12.63
CA ARG A 2 -41.11 27.64 12.07
C ARG A 2 -40.51 29.05 12.24
N GLN A 3 -39.66 29.26 13.25
CA GLN A 3 -38.97 30.55 13.46
C GLN A 3 -37.72 30.71 12.59
N GLU A 4 -37.00 29.65 12.25
CA GLU A 4 -35.84 29.71 11.35
C GLU A 4 -36.23 30.06 9.92
N LYS A 5 -37.30 29.43 9.40
CA LYS A 5 -37.82 29.75 8.07
C LYS A 5 -38.16 31.23 7.92
N LYS A 6 -38.75 31.84 8.96
CA LYS A 6 -39.06 33.28 8.98
C LYS A 6 -37.80 34.16 9.01
N LYS A 7 -36.73 33.71 9.66
CA LYS A 7 -35.46 34.45 9.69
C LYS A 7 -34.75 34.40 8.34
N LEU A 8 -34.75 33.25 7.67
CA LEU A 8 -34.20 33.08 6.31
C LEU A 8 -34.93 33.99 5.31
N GLN A 9 -36.27 33.99 5.35
CA GLN A 9 -37.07 34.91 4.54
C GLN A 9 -36.80 36.38 4.85
N TYR A 10 -36.57 36.73 6.12
CA TYR A 10 -36.26 38.11 6.52
C TYR A 10 -34.92 38.61 5.94
N ILE A 11 -33.93 37.73 5.81
CA ILE A 11 -32.63 38.06 5.24
C ILE A 11 -32.56 37.88 3.70
N GLY A 12 -33.64 37.44 3.06
CA GLY A 12 -33.73 37.25 1.61
C GLY A 12 -33.31 35.87 1.12
N GLU A 13 -33.06 34.92 2.01
CA GLU A 13 -32.71 33.53 1.70
C GLU A 13 -33.97 32.65 1.55
N ASP A 14 -33.90 31.61 0.71
CA ASP A 14 -34.99 30.63 0.55
C ASP A 14 -34.95 29.57 1.66
N PRO A 15 -36.02 29.41 2.47
CA PRO A 15 -36.08 28.35 3.49
C PRO A 15 -36.02 26.92 2.98
N GLU A 16 -36.25 26.69 1.69
CA GLU A 16 -36.18 25.38 1.06
C GLU A 16 -34.85 25.14 0.32
N ASP A 17 -33.91 26.10 0.34
CA ASP A 17 -32.57 25.84 -0.17
C ASP A 17 -31.88 24.75 0.66
N SER A 18 -31.36 23.74 -0.04
CA SER A 18 -30.66 22.60 0.55
C SER A 18 -29.25 22.97 1.02
N GLY A 19 -28.67 24.06 0.49
CA GLY A 19 -27.31 24.47 0.78
C GLY A 19 -26.25 23.47 0.30
N GLY A 20 -25.12 23.40 1.00
CA GLY A 20 -24.03 22.45 0.70
C GLY A 20 -22.96 22.97 -0.29
N TYR A 21 -22.98 24.26 -0.59
CA TYR A 21 -22.01 24.94 -1.44
C TYR A 21 -21.37 26.13 -0.71
N PHE A 22 -20.29 26.65 -1.27
CA PHE A 22 -19.57 27.82 -0.80
C PHE A 22 -19.77 28.97 -1.79
N ILE A 23 -19.91 30.21 -1.30
CA ILE A 23 -19.84 31.40 -2.15
C ILE A 23 -18.38 31.85 -2.23
N ILE A 24 -17.75 31.66 -3.38
CA ILE A 24 -16.36 32.04 -3.67
C ILE A 24 -16.37 33.10 -4.75
N SER A 25 -15.97 34.33 -4.38
CA SER A 25 -15.96 35.50 -5.27
C SER A 25 -17.30 35.80 -5.95
N GLY A 26 -18.41 35.61 -5.23
CA GLY A 26 -19.76 35.83 -5.75
C GLY A 26 -20.29 34.72 -6.65
N SER A 27 -19.59 33.58 -6.73
CA SER A 27 -20.08 32.37 -7.42
C SER A 27 -20.22 31.21 -6.44
N GLU A 28 -21.29 30.44 -6.57
CA GLU A 28 -21.52 29.24 -5.78
C GLU A 28 -20.66 28.08 -6.29
N ARG A 29 -20.00 27.36 -5.38
CA ARG A 29 -19.13 26.23 -5.68
C ARG A 29 -19.34 25.11 -4.68
N VAL A 30 -19.50 23.89 -5.18
CA VAL A 30 -19.66 22.69 -4.37
C VAL A 30 -18.38 21.85 -4.43
N ILE A 31 -17.97 21.27 -3.29
CA ILE A 31 -16.92 20.25 -3.27
C ILE A 31 -17.60 18.90 -3.48
N VAL A 32 -17.21 18.21 -4.54
CA VAL A 32 -17.69 16.84 -4.80
C VAL A 32 -16.80 15.87 -4.04
N SER A 33 -17.42 14.98 -3.27
CA SER A 33 -16.71 13.88 -2.60
C SER A 33 -16.05 12.98 -3.64
N LEU A 34 -14.75 12.73 -3.48
CA LEU A 34 -14.04 11.72 -4.24
C LEU A 34 -13.97 10.44 -3.42
N GLU A 35 -14.20 9.31 -4.07
CA GLU A 35 -13.86 8.02 -3.51
C GLU A 35 -12.34 7.83 -3.58
N ASP A 36 -11.75 7.33 -2.50
CA ASP A 36 -10.34 6.97 -2.43
C ASP A 36 -10.22 5.58 -1.81
N LEU A 37 -9.14 4.87 -2.14
CA LEU A 37 -8.82 3.59 -1.56
C LEU A 37 -8.59 3.75 -0.05
N ALA A 38 -9.11 2.80 0.72
CA ALA A 38 -8.98 2.84 2.18
C ALA A 38 -7.49 2.83 2.60
N PRO A 39 -7.00 3.90 3.25
CA PRO A 39 -5.61 3.93 3.72
C PRO A 39 -5.40 2.91 4.83
N ASN A 40 -4.16 2.47 5.00
CA ASN A 40 -3.75 1.51 6.02
C ASN A 40 -4.53 0.19 5.98
N LYS A 41 -5.05 -0.19 4.80
CA LYS A 41 -5.64 -1.51 4.54
C LYS A 41 -4.87 -2.23 3.45
N ILE A 42 -4.70 -3.54 3.64
CA ILE A 42 -4.12 -4.42 2.64
C ILE A 42 -5.21 -4.72 1.60
N LEU A 43 -4.89 -4.44 0.34
CA LEU A 43 -5.73 -4.70 -0.82
C LEU A 43 -5.06 -5.82 -1.61
N VAL A 44 -5.79 -6.89 -1.89
CA VAL A 44 -5.29 -8.02 -2.68
C VAL A 44 -6.03 -8.05 -4.00
N GLU A 45 -5.28 -8.13 -5.10
CA GLU A 45 -5.80 -8.15 -6.44
C GLU A 45 -5.01 -9.11 -7.32
N PHE A 46 -5.54 -9.36 -8.52
CA PHE A 46 -4.83 -10.04 -9.56
C PHE A 46 -4.56 -9.06 -10.68
N ASP A 47 -3.29 -8.95 -11.07
CA ASP A 47 -2.85 -8.09 -12.16
C ASP A 47 -2.59 -8.95 -13.41
N GLU A 48 -2.83 -8.41 -14.60
CA GLU A 48 -2.59 -9.10 -15.87
C GLU A 48 -1.32 -8.54 -16.51
N LYS A 49 -0.24 -9.33 -16.51
CA LYS A 49 1.03 -8.99 -17.14
C LYS A 49 1.41 -10.03 -18.18
N TYR A 50 1.55 -9.61 -19.44
CA TYR A 50 2.04 -10.46 -20.53
C TYR A 50 1.32 -11.83 -20.59
N ASP A 51 -0.01 -11.81 -20.53
CA ASP A 51 -0.89 -12.99 -20.55
C ASP A 51 -0.83 -13.89 -19.29
N ASN A 52 -0.10 -13.48 -18.26
CA ASN A 52 -0.05 -14.16 -16.96
C ASN A 52 -0.80 -13.36 -15.89
N ARG A 53 -1.54 -14.09 -15.06
CA ARG A 53 -2.22 -13.56 -13.88
C ARG A 53 -1.26 -13.56 -12.70
N VAL A 54 -0.96 -12.39 -12.16
CA VAL A 54 0.00 -12.19 -11.08
C VAL A 54 -0.75 -11.79 -9.82
N GLU A 55 -0.42 -12.43 -8.69
CA GLU A 55 -0.98 -12.09 -7.39
C GLU A 55 -0.27 -10.85 -6.84
N VAL A 56 -1.02 -9.78 -6.56
CA VAL A 56 -0.47 -8.52 -6.07
C VAL A 56 -1.21 -8.10 -4.80
N ALA A 57 -0.45 -7.69 -3.79
CA ALA A 57 -0.97 -7.06 -2.59
C ALA A 57 -0.44 -5.62 -2.48
N LYS A 58 -1.31 -4.65 -2.20
CA LYS A 58 -0.97 -3.23 -2.09
C LYS A 58 -1.44 -2.68 -0.76
N VAL A 59 -0.65 -1.78 -0.18
CA VAL A 59 -1.04 -1.00 0.98
C VAL A 59 -0.64 0.45 0.78
N PHE A 60 -1.59 1.36 0.95
CA PHE A 60 -1.33 2.79 1.07
C PHE A 60 -1.12 3.10 2.54
N SER A 61 0.14 3.12 2.98
CA SER A 61 0.46 3.57 4.33
C SER A 61 0.31 5.09 4.41
N GLN A 62 -0.50 5.55 5.36
CA GLN A 62 -0.74 6.98 5.56
C GLN A 62 -0.58 7.35 7.04
N THR A 63 0.31 8.30 7.31
CA THR A 63 0.53 8.89 8.63
C THR A 63 0.94 10.36 8.48
N GLY A 64 0.41 11.25 9.32
CA GLY A 64 0.83 12.66 9.36
C GLY A 64 0.75 13.42 8.02
N GLY A 65 -0.14 13.03 7.11
CA GLY A 65 -0.25 13.62 5.76
C GLY A 65 0.73 13.06 4.72
N TYR A 66 1.66 12.20 5.13
CA TYR A 66 2.50 11.42 4.21
C TYR A 66 1.74 10.16 3.78
N ARG A 67 1.76 9.87 2.47
CA ARG A 67 1.17 8.67 1.88
C ARG A 67 2.23 7.96 1.03
N ALA A 68 2.45 6.69 1.31
CA ALA A 68 3.37 5.84 0.57
C ALA A 68 2.65 4.57 0.11
N LEU A 69 2.90 4.17 -1.14
CA LEU A 69 2.44 2.90 -1.68
C LEU A 69 3.54 1.85 -1.49
N THR A 70 3.23 0.80 -0.76
CA THR A 70 4.04 -0.43 -0.74
C THR A 70 3.26 -1.50 -1.47
N SER A 71 3.89 -2.20 -2.40
CA SER A 71 3.27 -3.32 -3.12
C SER A 71 4.14 -4.56 -3.06
N ILE A 72 3.48 -5.71 -3.00
CA ILE A 72 4.09 -7.02 -3.00
C ILE A 72 3.54 -7.78 -4.20
N GLU A 73 4.42 -8.38 -4.98
CA GLU A 73 4.10 -9.15 -6.16
C GLU A 73 4.66 -10.55 -6.03
N LYS A 74 3.80 -11.56 -6.21
CA LYS A 74 4.22 -12.97 -6.26
C LYS A 74 4.25 -13.42 -7.71
N SER A 75 5.42 -13.81 -8.19
CA SER A 75 5.61 -14.36 -9.54
C SER A 75 4.94 -15.73 -9.69
N SER A 76 4.81 -16.20 -10.93
CA SER A 76 4.33 -17.55 -11.24
C SER A 76 5.20 -18.65 -10.63
N GLU A 77 6.48 -18.36 -10.38
CA GLU A 77 7.44 -19.27 -9.73
C GLU A 77 7.35 -19.23 -8.20
N GLY A 78 6.48 -18.40 -7.64
CA GLY A 78 6.30 -18.25 -6.20
C GLY A 78 7.30 -17.30 -5.53
N ILE A 79 8.14 -16.61 -6.30
CA ILE A 79 9.08 -15.61 -5.76
C ILE A 79 8.32 -14.32 -5.45
N ILE A 80 8.56 -13.79 -4.25
CA ILE A 80 7.86 -12.64 -3.71
C ILE A 80 8.79 -11.43 -3.69
N ASN A 81 8.40 -10.41 -4.44
CA ASN A 81 9.12 -9.16 -4.59
C ASN A 81 8.33 -8.00 -3.99
N VAL A 82 9.03 -7.09 -3.32
CA VAL A 82 8.46 -5.92 -2.64
C VAL A 82 8.92 -4.65 -3.34
N SER A 83 7.99 -3.76 -3.65
CA SER A 83 8.25 -2.41 -4.14
C SER A 83 7.94 -1.41 -3.04
N ILE A 84 8.91 -0.54 -2.74
CA ILE A 84 8.77 0.56 -1.80
C ILE A 84 9.20 1.86 -2.48
N PRO A 85 8.56 3.01 -2.19
CA PRO A 85 8.83 4.25 -2.93
C PRO A 85 10.26 4.76 -2.83
N SER A 86 10.97 4.39 -1.76
CA SER A 86 12.34 4.83 -1.48
C SER A 86 13.42 4.06 -2.24
N VAL A 87 13.07 2.95 -2.89
CA VAL A 87 14.03 2.08 -3.60
C VAL A 87 13.63 1.97 -5.06
N ALA A 88 14.59 2.18 -5.96
CA ALA A 88 14.36 1.96 -7.38
C ALA A 88 14.28 0.45 -7.67
N GLY A 89 13.14 0.02 -8.24
CA GLY A 89 12.90 -1.38 -8.57
C GLY A 89 12.26 -2.15 -7.42
N THR A 90 12.44 -3.47 -7.43
CA THR A 90 11.87 -4.38 -6.43
C THR A 90 12.96 -5.05 -5.61
N VAL A 91 12.66 -5.34 -4.35
CA VAL A 91 13.54 -6.03 -3.40
C VAL A 91 12.89 -7.36 -3.02
N PRO A 92 13.61 -8.50 -3.04
CA PRO A 92 13.08 -9.76 -2.56
C PRO A 92 12.62 -9.68 -1.10
N LEU A 93 11.48 -10.31 -0.78
CA LEU A 93 10.85 -10.23 0.54
C LEU A 93 11.82 -10.60 1.69
N VAL A 94 12.54 -11.72 1.53
CA VAL A 94 13.46 -12.23 2.57
C VAL A 94 14.62 -11.28 2.82
N ILE A 95 15.16 -10.64 1.77
CA ILE A 95 16.24 -9.65 1.90
C ILE A 95 15.72 -8.43 2.68
N LEU A 96 14.52 -7.97 2.36
CA LEU A 96 13.90 -6.86 3.08
C LEU A 96 13.67 -7.20 4.56
N MET A 97 13.18 -8.38 4.87
CA MET A 97 12.97 -8.82 6.26
C MET A 97 14.27 -8.91 7.06
N LYS A 98 15.35 -9.43 6.44
CA LYS A 98 16.69 -9.44 7.04
C LYS A 98 17.20 -8.03 7.32
N ALA A 99 17.03 -7.11 6.36
CA ALA A 99 17.41 -5.70 6.54
C ALA A 99 16.61 -4.99 7.63
N LEU A 100 15.39 -5.44 7.92
CA LEU A 100 14.55 -4.93 9.02
C LEU A 100 14.89 -5.55 10.39
N GLY A 101 15.84 -6.49 10.46
CA GLY A 101 16.36 -7.07 11.70
C GLY A 101 15.97 -8.52 11.97
N MET A 102 15.25 -9.18 11.06
CA MET A 102 14.89 -10.61 11.21
C MET A 102 15.99 -11.46 10.57
N GLU A 103 17.04 -11.75 11.33
CA GLU A 103 18.25 -12.41 10.79
C GLU A 103 18.08 -13.91 10.54
N LYS A 104 17.26 -14.58 11.36
CA LYS A 104 17.12 -16.04 11.33
C LYS A 104 16.03 -16.47 10.36
N ASP A 105 16.37 -17.39 9.46
CA ASP A 105 15.42 -17.94 8.48
C ASP A 105 14.17 -18.56 9.16
N ASN A 106 14.32 -19.20 10.32
CA ASN A 106 13.19 -19.74 11.09
C ASN A 106 12.25 -18.64 11.60
N GLU A 107 12.78 -17.51 12.03
CA GLU A 107 11.96 -16.37 12.51
C GLU A 107 11.19 -15.75 11.35
N ILE A 108 11.82 -15.63 10.18
CA ILE A 108 11.17 -15.19 8.94
C ILE A 108 10.04 -16.15 8.58
N HIS A 109 10.30 -17.47 8.60
CA HIS A 109 9.30 -18.50 8.31
C HIS A 109 8.10 -18.39 9.25
N GLU A 110 8.33 -18.43 10.56
CA GLU A 110 7.26 -18.37 11.57
C GLU A 110 6.42 -17.09 11.47
N SER A 111 7.02 -16.00 11.02
CA SER A 111 6.34 -14.70 10.91
C SER A 111 5.39 -14.60 9.71
N ILE A 112 5.63 -15.36 8.65
CA ILE A 112 4.80 -15.34 7.43
C ILE A 112 3.96 -16.62 7.27
N PHE A 113 4.34 -17.70 7.96
CA PHE A 113 3.67 -18.98 7.90
C PHE A 113 2.27 -18.88 8.53
N SER A 114 1.26 -19.29 7.77
CA SER A 114 -0.14 -19.35 8.24
C SER A 114 -0.79 -20.71 8.00
N ILE A 115 -0.46 -21.36 6.88
CA ILE A 115 -0.97 -22.67 6.48
C ILE A 115 0.17 -23.48 5.86
N ILE A 116 0.05 -24.81 5.91
CA ILE A 116 1.12 -25.72 5.50
C ILE A 116 1.46 -25.63 4.01
N GLU A 117 0.50 -25.22 3.19
CA GLU A 117 0.65 -25.02 1.75
C GLU A 117 1.59 -23.85 1.40
N MET A 118 1.94 -22.99 2.37
CA MET A 118 2.89 -21.90 2.16
C MET A 118 4.35 -22.35 2.25
N ASP A 119 4.63 -23.50 2.88
CA ASP A 119 6.00 -23.99 3.07
C ASP A 119 6.84 -23.99 1.79
N PRO A 120 6.37 -24.55 0.66
CA PRO A 120 7.15 -24.55 -0.58
C PRO A 120 7.49 -23.15 -1.08
N ILE A 121 6.56 -22.20 -0.93
CA ILE A 121 6.74 -20.80 -1.33
C ILE A 121 7.78 -20.14 -0.43
N ILE A 122 7.66 -20.32 0.89
CA ILE A 122 8.57 -19.73 1.86
C ILE A 122 9.99 -20.26 1.66
N TYR A 123 10.16 -21.57 1.53
CA TYR A 123 11.47 -22.19 1.31
C TYR A 123 12.09 -21.76 -0.01
N ALA A 124 11.32 -21.64 -1.10
CA ALA A 124 11.81 -21.13 -2.37
C ALA A 124 12.36 -19.69 -2.24
N ASN A 125 11.66 -18.82 -1.52
CA ASN A 125 12.13 -17.44 -1.29
C ASN A 125 13.36 -17.36 -0.37
N LEU A 126 13.44 -18.23 0.64
CA LEU A 126 14.62 -18.34 1.51
C LEU A 126 15.85 -18.80 0.73
N GLU A 127 15.68 -19.79 -0.16
CA GLU A 127 16.75 -20.27 -1.03
C GLU A 127 17.18 -19.21 -2.05
N ASP A 128 16.21 -18.55 -2.70
CA ASP A 128 16.47 -17.47 -3.66
C ASP A 128 17.26 -16.32 -3.02
N SER A 129 16.97 -15.99 -1.74
CA SER A 129 17.71 -14.96 -1.00
C SER A 129 19.21 -15.23 -0.84
N ARG A 130 19.66 -16.47 -1.02
CA ARG A 130 21.07 -16.87 -0.94
C ARG A 130 21.78 -16.80 -2.29
N ASN A 131 21.04 -16.52 -3.37
CA ASN A 131 21.58 -16.47 -4.71
C ASN A 131 22.44 -15.20 -4.91
N PRO A 132 23.76 -15.35 -5.17
CA PRO A 132 24.66 -14.22 -5.28
C PRO A 132 24.31 -13.23 -6.40
N LYS A 133 23.57 -13.69 -7.42
CA LYS A 133 23.19 -12.89 -8.59
C LYS A 133 22.18 -11.79 -8.29
N ILE A 134 21.48 -11.89 -7.16
CA ILE A 134 20.41 -10.96 -6.78
C ILE A 134 20.99 -9.75 -6.03
N PHE A 135 22.16 -9.90 -5.42
CA PHE A 135 22.79 -8.80 -4.72
C PHE A 135 23.35 -7.76 -5.69
N PRO A 136 23.26 -6.47 -5.35
CA PRO A 136 23.93 -5.45 -6.13
C PRO A 136 25.46 -5.68 -6.08
N PRO A 137 26.19 -5.37 -7.15
CA PRO A 137 27.63 -5.65 -7.26
C PRO A 137 28.49 -4.97 -6.18
N ASN A 138 27.97 -3.92 -5.53
CA ASN A 138 28.63 -3.20 -4.44
C ASN A 138 27.84 -3.30 -3.11
N GLY A 139 26.98 -4.31 -2.94
CA GLY A 139 26.22 -4.52 -1.72
C GLY A 139 27.08 -5.07 -0.59
N VAL A 140 26.78 -4.67 0.65
CA VAL A 140 27.28 -5.35 1.87
C VAL A 140 26.50 -6.65 2.01
N ILE A 141 27.19 -7.80 1.90
CA ILE A 141 26.54 -9.13 1.85
C ILE A 141 26.61 -9.82 3.22
N THR A 142 27.68 -9.59 3.97
CA THR A 142 27.86 -10.13 5.31
C THR A 142 28.13 -9.03 6.34
N SER A 143 27.91 -9.34 7.61
CA SER A 143 28.28 -8.47 8.73
C SER A 143 29.80 -8.24 8.86
N ALA A 144 30.61 -8.98 8.09
CA ALA A 144 32.05 -8.72 7.95
C ALA A 144 32.37 -7.67 6.86
N ASP A 145 31.44 -7.41 5.95
CA ASP A 145 31.57 -6.41 4.87
C ASP A 145 31.00 -5.03 5.27
N ALA A 146 30.43 -4.92 6.48
CA ALA A 146 29.73 -3.75 7.01
C ALA A 146 30.63 -2.78 7.79
#